data_AF-A0A6N7ACV5-F1
#
_entry.id   AF-A0A6N7ACV5-F1
#
_cell.length_a   1.000
_cell.length_b   1.000
_cell.length_c   1.000
_cell.angle_alpha   90.00
_cell.angle_beta   90.00
_cell.angle_gamma   90.00
#
_symmetry.space_group_name_H-M   'P 1'
#
loop_
_entity.id
_entity.type
_entity.pdbx_description
1 polymer ?
#
loop_
_entity_poly.entity_id
_entity_poly.type
_entity_poly.pdbx_seq_one_letter_code
_entity_poly.pdbx_strand_id
1 'polypeptide(L)' 'MSELNQWEYRVKTFGTFFKGVKDDALEAELNQWGEEGWEVAAYRMIENTNQGQVIAKRPLDRTARRWRSMP' A
#
# COMPACT_ATOMS: atom_id res chain seq x y z
N MET A 1 -18.81 18.47 12.96
CA MET A 1 -17.47 17.92 13.29
C MET A 1 -17.00 17.19 12.05
N SER A 2 -15.94 17.66 11.40
CA SER A 2 -15.39 17.08 10.18
C SER A 2 -15.02 15.62 10.46
N GLU A 3 -15.80 14.69 9.91
CA GLU A 3 -15.44 13.28 9.90
C GLU A 3 -14.16 13.17 9.07
N LEU A 4 -13.00 13.20 9.75
CA LEU A 4 -11.73 12.92 9.10
C LEU A 4 -11.90 11.56 8.42
N ASN A 5 -11.90 11.55 7.09
CA ASN A 5 -11.70 10.36 6.29
C ASN A 5 -10.32 9.84 6.66
N GLN A 6 -10.27 8.98 7.68
CA GLN A 6 -9.05 8.31 8.09
C GLN A 6 -8.68 7.35 6.95
N TRP A 7 -7.41 7.35 6.58
CA TRP A 7 -6.87 6.47 5.55
C TRP A 7 -5.99 5.43 6.23
N GLU A 8 -6.13 4.17 5.82
CA GLU A 8 -5.13 3.17 6.09
C GLU A 8 -4.04 3.30 5.04
N TYR A 9 -2.76 3.26 5.43
CA TYR A 9 -1.64 3.27 4.51
C TYR A 9 -0.90 1.95 4.58
N ARG A 10 -0.56 1.37 3.42
CA ARG A 10 0.26 0.18 3.27
C ARG A 10 1.48 0.53 2.45
N VAL A 11 2.65 0.08 2.92
CA VAL A 11 3.93 0.30 2.25
C VAL A 11 4.56 -1.05 1.99
N LYS A 12 4.93 -1.32 0.74
CA LYS A 12 5.66 -2.54 0.37
C LYS A 12 6.82 -2.21 -0.53
N THR A 13 7.97 -2.79 -0.20
CA THR A 13 9.18 -2.71 -1.02
C THR A 13 9.26 -3.95 -1.89
N PHE A 14 9.47 -3.74 -3.17
CA PHE A 14 9.64 -4.75 -4.21
C PHE A 14 11.08 -4.75 -4.70
N GLY A 15 11.52 -5.91 -5.19
CA GLY A 15 12.88 -6.13 -5.63
C GLY A 15 13.84 -6.47 -4.48
N THR A 16 15.06 -6.83 -4.85
CA THR A 16 16.15 -7.14 -3.91
C THR A 16 17.38 -6.33 -4.31
N PHE A 17 18.34 -6.15 -3.41
CA PHE A 17 19.58 -5.45 -3.72
C PHE A 17 20.26 -5.94 -5.03
N PHE A 18 20.20 -7.26 -5.29
CA PHE A 18 20.81 -7.90 -6.46
C PHE A 18 19.89 -8.06 -7.69
N LYS A 19 18.56 -7.89 -7.55
CA LYS A 19 17.60 -8.11 -8.63
C LYS A 19 16.53 -7.03 -8.62
N GLY A 20 16.34 -6.39 -9.76
CA GLY A 20 15.32 -5.36 -9.99
C GLY A 20 13.91 -5.83 -9.64
N VAL A 21 13.02 -4.85 -9.51
CA VAL A 21 11.58 -5.08 -9.46
C VAL A 21 11.18 -5.83 -10.72
N LYS A 22 10.53 -6.99 -10.57
CA LYS A 22 9.96 -7.72 -11.69
C LYS A 22 8.56 -7.20 -11.94
N ASP A 23 8.29 -6.79 -13.17
CA ASP A 23 7.00 -6.20 -13.56
C ASP A 23 5.85 -7.16 -13.27
N ASP A 24 5.96 -8.45 -13.64
CA ASP A 24 4.92 -9.46 -13.38
C ASP A 24 4.58 -9.61 -11.88
N ALA A 25 5.59 -9.55 -11.02
CA ALA A 25 5.41 -9.69 -9.57
C ALA A 25 4.80 -8.43 -8.96
N LEU A 26 5.14 -7.26 -9.50
CA LEU A 26 4.56 -5.99 -9.10
C LEU A 26 3.09 -5.92 -9.54
N GLU A 27 2.79 -6.26 -10.80
CA GLU A 27 1.44 -6.26 -11.35
C GLU A 27 0.50 -7.20 -10.59
N ALA A 28 0.94 -8.43 -10.30
CA ALA A 28 0.16 -9.38 -9.52
C ALA A 28 -0.21 -8.85 -8.13
N GLU A 29 0.74 -8.21 -7.44
CA GLU A 29 0.47 -7.62 -6.12
C GLU A 29 -0.45 -6.40 -6.21
N LEU A 30 -0.27 -5.54 -7.23
CA LEU A 30 -1.14 -4.38 -7.44
C LEU A 30 -2.59 -4.79 -7.74
N ASN A 31 -2.78 -5.85 -8.54
CA ASN A 31 -4.10 -6.41 -8.80
C ASN A 31 -4.73 -6.94 -7.51
N GLN A 32 -4.00 -7.72 -6.71
CA GLN A 32 -4.47 -8.18 -5.41
C GLN A 32 -4.84 -7.01 -4.48
N TRP A 33 -4.01 -5.96 -4.46
CA TRP A 33 -4.28 -4.76 -3.67
C TRP A 33 -5.55 -4.05 -4.13
N GLY A 34 -5.78 -3.95 -5.43
CA GLY A 34 -7.02 -3.42 -6.00
C GLY A 34 -8.25 -4.22 -5.54
N GLU A 35 -8.17 -5.55 -5.53
CA GLU A 35 -9.24 -6.43 -5.02
C GLU A 35 -9.50 -6.23 -3.52
N GLU A 36 -8.45 -6.00 -2.73
CA GLU A 36 -8.53 -5.69 -1.30
C GLU A 36 -9.01 -4.25 -1.00
N GLY A 37 -9.23 -3.45 -2.05
CA GLY A 37 -9.68 -2.05 -1.98
C GLY A 37 -8.59 -1.03 -1.71
N TRP A 38 -7.32 -1.40 -1.90
CA TRP A 38 -6.19 -0.47 -1.80
C TRP A 38 -5.98 0.29 -3.11
N GLU A 39 -5.74 1.58 -2.98
CA GLU A 39 -5.40 2.49 -4.07
C GLU A 39 -3.93 2.88 -3.97
N VAL A 40 -3.16 2.78 -5.07
CA VAL A 40 -1.78 3.24 -5.08
C VAL A 40 -1.74 4.77 -4.95
N ALA A 41 -1.05 5.25 -3.92
CA ALA A 41 -0.87 6.67 -3.63
C ALA A 41 0.46 7.21 -4.18
N ALA A 42 1.53 6.41 -4.11
CA ALA A 42 2.84 6.81 -4.60
C ALA A 42 3.73 5.60 -4.90
N TYR A 43 4.70 5.80 -5.79
CA TYR A 43 5.80 4.89 -6.02
C TYR A 43 7.11 5.67 -5.92
N ARG A 44 8.11 5.10 -5.25
CA ARG A 44 9.46 5.66 -5.18
C ARG A 44 10.50 4.58 -5.40
N MET A 45 11.57 4.90 -6.12
CA MET A 45 12.76 4.06 -6.14
C MET A 45 13.60 4.35 -4.89
N ILE A 46 14.22 3.31 -4.34
CA ILE A 46 15.16 3.44 -3.24
C ILE A 46 16.54 3.69 -3.86
N GLU A 47 17.07 4.88 -3.64
CA GLU A 47 18.38 5.30 -4.18
C GLU A 47 19.49 4.30 -3.82
N ASN A 48 20.41 4.09 -4.75
CA ASN A 48 21.51 3.12 -4.64
C ASN A 48 21.08 1.65 -4.50
N THR A 49 19.83 1.32 -4.82
CA THR A 49 19.34 -0.06 -4.85
C THR A 49 18.50 -0.30 -6.10
N ASN A 50 18.32 -1.57 -6.45
CA ASN A 50 17.39 -1.98 -7.51
C ASN A 50 15.95 -2.19 -6.98
N GLN A 51 15.58 -1.52 -5.89
CA GLN A 51 14.31 -1.71 -5.20
C GLN A 51 13.35 -0.55 -5.44
N GLY A 52 12.06 -0.88 -5.54
CA GLY A 52 10.96 0.07 -5.66
C GLY A 52 10.03 -0.07 -4.47
N GLN A 53 9.58 1.04 -3.90
CA GLN A 53 8.61 1.06 -2.82
C GLN A 53 7.29 1.63 -3.33
N VAL A 54 6.22 0.84 -3.18
CA VAL A 54 4.86 1.28 -3.45
C VAL A 54 4.19 1.63 -2.12
N ILE A 55 3.52 2.77 -2.11
CA ILE A 55 2.67 3.25 -1.04
C ILE A 55 1.24 3.19 -1.56
N ALA A 56 0.38 2.46 -0.87
CA ALA A 56 -1.04 2.38 -1.14
C ALA A 56 -1.85 2.89 0.06
N LYS A 57 -3.07 3.34 -0.20
CA LYS A 57 -4.02 3.83 0.78
C LYS A 57 -5.40 3.23 0.57
N ARG A 58 -6.18 3.08 1.64
CA ARG A 58 -7.58 2.63 1.57
C ARG A 58 -8.43 3.45 2.54
N PRO A 59 -9.68 3.82 2.20
CA PRO A 59 -10.59 4.46 3.14
C PRO A 59 -10.84 3.56 4.35
N LEU A 60 -10.65 4.11 5.56
CA LEU A 60 -10.93 3.40 6.80
C LEU A 60 -12.45 3.47 7.06
N ASP A 61 -13.17 2.45 6.60
CA ASP A 61 -14.61 2.35 6.76
C ASP A 61 -15.00 2.44 8.24
N ARG A 62 -16.17 3.01 8.50
CA ARG A 62 -16.73 3.30 9.82
C ARG A 62 -16.76 2.04 10.70
N THR A 63 -16.95 0.89 10.08
CA THR A 63 -16.95 -0.43 10.72
C THR A 63 -15.57 -0.79 11.29
N ALA A 64 -14.47 -0.54 10.57
CA ALA A 64 -13.11 -0.81 11.03
C ALA A 64 -12.67 0.11 12.19
N ARG A 65 -13.18 1.36 12.23
CA ARG A 65 -12.96 2.26 13.37
C ARG A 65 -13.56 1.71 14.65
N ARG A 66 -14.79 1.16 14.57
CA ARG A 66 -15.51 0.61 15.73
C ARG A 66 -14.78 -0.58 16.35
N TRP A 67 -14.16 -1.42 15.52
CA TRP A 67 -13.35 -2.56 15.97
C TRP A 67 -12.06 -2.14 16.70
N ARG A 68 -11.41 -1.03 16.30
CA ARG A 68 -10.21 -0.52 16.99
C ARG A 68 -10.52 0.30 18.25
N SER A 69 -11.76 0.77 18.40
CA SER A 69 -12.21 1.50 19.61
C SER A 69 -12.74 0.59 20.73
N MET A 70 -12.80 -0.73 20.52
CA MET A 70 -13.11 -1.68 21.58
C MET A 70 -11.81 -2.10 22.30
N PRO A 71 -11.72 -1.94 23.63
CA PRO A 71 -10.55 -2.29 24.43
C PRO A 71 -10.32 -3.80 24.52
#